data_AF-A0A4S1FB21-F1
#
_entry.id   AF-A0A4S1FB21-F1
#
_cell.length_a   1.000
_cell.length_b   1.000
_cell.length_c   1.000
_cell.angle_alpha   90.00
_cell.angle_beta   90.00
_cell.angle_gamma   90.00
#
_symmetry.space_group_name_H-M   'P 1'
#
loop_
_entity.id
_entity.type
_entity.pdbx_description
1 polymer ?
#
loop_
_entity_poly.entity_id
_entity_poly.type
_entity_poly.pdbx_seq_one_letter_code
_entity_poly.pdbx_strand_id
1 'polypeptide(L)'
;MFDITDVIDNLFTGWARPDSPGAAVAVIRDAEIVFQRGYGMANLDHDVPITPSSVFHSASVSKQFTAMAVYMLVEEGRLSLGDDIRRHVPELPDFGVLVTLDHLIHHTSGLRDQWELLQLSGWRYSKDLITDKDVLRVVSRQRALNFPPGTRFMYCNTGYTLLAQAVAIRDGLPLRSGSSRWHHCLYGAEEAASAHDRLGEGPIHRRPQPPPALHA
;
A
#
# COMPACT_ATOMS: atom_id res chain seq x y z
N MET A 1 11.90 -15.27 36.11
CA MET A 1 12.08 -15.24 34.64
C MET A 1 10.77 -14.71 34.09
N PHE A 2 10.77 -13.58 33.38
CA PHE A 2 9.54 -13.02 32.81
C PHE A 2 9.15 -13.83 31.57
N ASP A 3 7.96 -14.43 31.57
CA ASP A 3 7.42 -15.03 30.36
C ASP A 3 6.85 -13.92 29.47
N ILE A 4 7.44 -13.76 28.29
CA ILE A 4 7.00 -12.77 27.31
C ILE A 4 5.56 -13.05 26.84
N THR A 5 5.13 -14.31 26.88
CA THR A 5 3.77 -14.75 26.55
C THR A 5 2.77 -14.09 27.49
N ASP A 6 2.96 -14.24 28.80
CA ASP A 6 2.06 -13.69 29.81
C ASP A 6 1.98 -12.16 29.72
N VAL A 7 3.11 -11.49 29.46
CA VAL A 7 3.12 -10.03 29.29
C VAL A 7 2.27 -9.61 28.11
N ILE A 8 2.47 -10.24 26.94
CA ILE A 8 1.75 -9.88 25.72
C ILE A 8 0.27 -10.25 25.83
N ASP A 9 -0.05 -11.43 26.36
CA ASP A 9 -1.45 -11.84 26.57
C ASP A 9 -2.21 -10.86 27.48
N ASN A 10 -1.57 -10.41 28.55
CA ASN A 10 -2.15 -9.40 29.43
C ASN A 10 -2.39 -8.07 28.71
N LEU A 11 -1.49 -7.66 27.80
CA LEU A 11 -1.69 -6.45 26.99
C LEU A 11 -2.88 -6.57 26.03
N PHE A 12 -3.13 -7.77 25.48
CA PHE A 12 -4.17 -7.99 24.48
C PHE A 12 -5.48 -8.55 25.05
N THR A 13 -5.59 -8.76 26.36
CA THR A 13 -6.79 -9.35 27.00
C THR A 13 -8.06 -8.56 26.68
N GLY A 14 -7.97 -7.23 26.52
CA GLY A 14 -9.12 -6.39 26.16
C GLY A 14 -9.72 -6.68 24.77
N TRP A 15 -8.92 -7.23 23.85
CA TRP A 15 -9.31 -7.58 22.48
C TRP A 15 -9.47 -9.10 22.27
N ALA A 16 -9.02 -9.92 23.23
CA ALA A 16 -9.12 -11.38 23.19
C ALA A 16 -10.55 -11.87 23.49
N ARG A 17 -11.54 -11.35 22.77
CA ARG A 17 -12.97 -11.63 22.96
C ARG A 17 -13.65 -11.89 21.61
N PRO A 18 -14.73 -12.70 21.59
CA PRO A 18 -15.42 -13.03 20.35
C PRO A 18 -16.21 -11.86 19.74
N ASP A 19 -16.49 -10.81 20.52
CA ASP A 19 -17.23 -9.61 20.10
C ASP A 19 -16.31 -8.43 19.74
N SER A 20 -15.01 -8.66 19.64
CA SER A 20 -14.01 -7.61 19.44
C SER A 20 -13.21 -7.84 18.16
N PRO A 21 -12.93 -6.79 17.36
CA PRO A 21 -11.82 -6.85 16.43
C PRO A 21 -10.51 -7.04 17.21
N GLY A 22 -9.42 -7.36 16.53
CA GLY A 22 -8.13 -7.48 17.20
C GLY A 22 -6.94 -7.42 16.27
N ALA A 23 -5.89 -8.18 16.62
CA ALA A 23 -4.58 -8.08 16.01
C ALA A 23 -3.87 -9.43 15.95
N ALA A 24 -3.03 -9.62 14.93
CA ALA A 24 -1.99 -10.63 14.92
C ALA A 24 -0.68 -9.98 15.37
N VAL A 25 0.04 -10.63 16.28
CA VAL A 25 1.24 -10.10 16.92
C VAL A 25 2.34 -11.14 16.79
N ALA A 26 3.53 -10.70 16.39
CA ALA A 26 4.74 -11.50 16.42
C ALA A 26 5.88 -10.69 17.05
N VAL A 27 6.75 -11.36 17.82
CA VAL A 27 7.99 -10.79 18.36
C VAL A 27 9.16 -11.62 17.86
N ILE A 28 10.12 -10.94 17.25
CA ILE A 28 11.33 -11.54 16.69
C ILE A 28 12.51 -11.06 17.53
N ARG A 29 13.37 -11.99 17.95
CA ARG A 29 14.62 -11.73 18.65
C ARG A 29 15.69 -12.66 18.08
N ASP A 30 16.85 -12.11 17.76
CA ASP A 30 17.98 -12.89 17.20
C ASP A 30 17.58 -13.72 15.97
N ALA A 31 16.75 -13.12 15.11
CA ALA A 31 16.15 -13.73 13.91
C ALA A 31 15.19 -14.92 14.17
N GLU A 32 14.83 -15.18 15.42
CA GLU A 32 13.86 -16.20 15.79
C GLU A 32 12.54 -15.58 16.27
N ILE A 33 11.41 -16.19 15.88
CA ILE A 33 10.09 -15.82 16.40
C ILE A 33 9.99 -16.38 17.82
N VAL A 34 10.10 -15.50 18.81
CA VAL A 34 10.00 -15.85 20.23
C VAL A 34 8.56 -15.77 20.76
N PHE A 35 7.65 -15.17 19.98
CA PHE A 35 6.22 -15.10 20.28
C PHE A 35 5.44 -14.86 18.99
N GLN A 36 4.30 -15.54 18.81
CA GLN A 36 3.31 -15.21 17.79
C GLN A 36 1.90 -15.63 18.20
N ARG A 37 0.91 -14.74 18.06
CA ARG A 37 -0.49 -15.04 18.40
C ARG A 37 -1.47 -14.11 17.67
N GLY A 38 -2.69 -14.59 17.46
CA GLY A 38 -3.82 -13.77 17.06
C GLY A 38 -4.77 -13.52 18.23
N TYR A 39 -5.35 -12.32 18.27
CA TYR A 39 -6.30 -11.88 19.28
C TYR A 39 -7.54 -11.32 18.60
N GLY A 40 -8.73 -11.61 19.13
CA GLY A 40 -10.01 -11.11 18.61
C GLY A 40 -10.41 -11.75 17.28
N MET A 41 -11.34 -11.10 16.59
CA MET A 41 -11.94 -11.59 15.35
C MET A 41 -11.48 -10.82 14.12
N ALA A 42 -11.19 -11.55 13.04
CA ALA A 42 -10.93 -11.02 11.71
C ALA A 42 -12.25 -10.63 11.03
N ASN A 43 -13.33 -11.35 11.36
CA ASN A 43 -14.69 -11.03 10.94
C ASN A 43 -15.67 -11.35 12.08
N LEU A 44 -16.37 -10.32 12.55
CA LEU A 44 -17.33 -10.42 13.65
C LEU A 44 -18.65 -11.09 13.24
N ASP A 45 -19.09 -10.90 12.00
CA ASP A 45 -20.36 -11.44 11.51
C ASP A 45 -20.29 -12.96 11.25
N HIS A 46 -19.07 -13.48 11.10
CA HIS A 46 -18.79 -14.87 10.77
C HIS A 46 -17.98 -15.60 11.85
N ASP A 47 -17.74 -14.96 13.00
CA ASP A 47 -16.95 -15.50 14.12
C ASP A 47 -15.59 -16.05 13.66
N VAL A 48 -14.92 -15.35 12.74
CA VAL A 48 -13.62 -15.78 12.20
C VAL A 48 -12.52 -15.24 13.10
N PRO A 49 -11.77 -16.07 13.84
CA PRO A 49 -10.71 -15.61 14.72
C PRO A 49 -9.50 -15.12 13.93
N ILE A 50 -8.80 -14.13 14.49
CA ILE A 50 -7.47 -13.77 14.00
C ILE A 50 -6.49 -14.86 14.38
N THR A 51 -5.65 -15.24 13.43
CA THR A 51 -4.52 -16.15 13.58
C THR A 51 -3.22 -15.44 13.19
N PRO A 52 -2.04 -15.97 13.54
CA PRO A 52 -0.76 -15.47 13.02
C PRO A 52 -0.67 -15.47 11.48
N SER A 53 -1.48 -16.28 10.79
CA SER A 53 -1.57 -16.34 9.33
C SER A 53 -2.66 -15.46 8.72
N SER A 54 -3.37 -14.68 9.53
CA SER A 54 -4.40 -13.76 9.04
C SER A 54 -3.78 -12.65 8.20
N VAL A 55 -4.48 -12.32 7.12
CA VAL A 55 -4.05 -11.35 6.11
C VAL A 55 -4.52 -9.95 6.48
N PHE A 56 -3.64 -8.95 6.40
CA PHE A 56 -3.95 -7.55 6.73
C PHE A 56 -3.49 -6.58 5.64
N HIS A 57 -4.25 -5.50 5.45
CA HIS A 57 -3.77 -4.35 4.70
C HIS A 57 -2.67 -3.65 5.49
N SER A 58 -1.41 -3.86 5.10
CA SER A 58 -0.21 -3.26 5.71
C SER A 58 -0.17 -1.72 5.66
N ALA A 59 -1.04 -1.10 4.85
CA ALA A 59 -1.18 0.35 4.73
C ALA A 59 0.18 1.04 4.50
N SER A 60 0.53 2.05 5.31
CA SER A 60 1.73 2.87 5.09
C SER A 60 3.05 2.15 5.42
N VAL A 61 3.01 0.97 6.06
CA VAL A 61 4.21 0.14 6.24
C VAL A 61 4.76 -0.34 4.88
N SER A 62 3.92 -0.40 3.83
CA SER A 62 4.35 -0.68 2.46
C SER A 62 5.44 0.25 1.91
N LYS A 63 5.54 1.48 2.41
CA LYS A 63 6.45 2.52 1.91
C LYS A 63 7.92 2.10 1.98
N GLN A 64 8.33 1.38 3.03
CA GLN A 64 9.72 0.93 3.15
C GLN A 64 10.12 -0.02 2.02
N PHE A 65 9.18 -0.86 1.55
CA PHE A 65 9.41 -1.78 0.44
C PHE A 65 9.51 -1.03 -0.89
N THR A 66 8.67 -0.01 -1.10
CA THR A 66 8.78 0.87 -2.28
C THR A 66 10.13 1.60 -2.29
N ALA A 67 10.56 2.16 -1.16
CA ALA A 67 11.85 2.82 -1.05
C ALA A 67 13.01 1.84 -1.32
N MET A 68 12.96 0.63 -0.76
CA MET A 68 13.94 -0.43 -1.03
C MET A 68 14.04 -0.77 -2.52
N ALA A 69 12.90 -0.94 -3.21
CA ALA A 69 12.87 -1.21 -4.64
C ALA A 69 13.53 -0.07 -5.46
N VAL A 70 13.30 1.18 -5.07
CA VAL A 70 13.98 2.34 -5.68
C VAL A 70 15.48 2.28 -5.45
N TYR A 71 15.92 2.06 -4.20
CA TYR A 71 17.34 2.02 -3.85
C TYR A 71 18.12 0.93 -4.58
N MET A 72 17.57 -0.27 -4.69
CA MET A 72 18.24 -1.34 -5.44
C MET A 72 18.32 -1.02 -6.94
N LEU A 73 17.32 -0.35 -7.54
CA LEU A 73 17.45 0.16 -8.92
C LEU A 73 18.49 1.28 -9.04
N VAL A 74 18.70 2.06 -7.97
CA VAL A 74 19.80 3.05 -7.90
C VAL A 74 21.15 2.35 -7.85
N GLU A 75 21.31 1.29 -7.06
CA GLU A 75 22.53 0.47 -7.02
C GLU A 75 22.85 -0.17 -8.37
N GLU A 76 21.82 -0.57 -9.13
CA GLU A 76 21.96 -1.08 -10.51
C GLU A 76 22.25 0.03 -11.54
N GLY A 77 22.27 1.31 -11.14
CA GLY A 77 22.46 2.45 -12.04
C GLY A 77 21.27 2.71 -12.99
N ARG A 78 20.11 2.10 -12.72
CA ARG A 78 18.88 2.22 -13.55
C ARG A 78 17.99 3.38 -13.13
N LEU A 79 18.16 3.85 -11.89
CA LEU A 79 17.55 5.07 -11.35
C LEU A 79 18.64 5.93 -10.70
N SER A 80 18.35 7.22 -10.53
CA SER A 80 19.11 8.10 -9.64
C SER A 80 18.17 8.77 -8.65
N LEU A 81 18.58 8.89 -7.39
CA LEU A 81 17.83 9.67 -6.40
C LEU A 81 17.66 11.14 -6.81
N GLY A 82 18.58 11.66 -7.63
CA GLY A 82 18.51 13.00 -8.20
C GLY A 82 17.67 13.12 -9.47
N ASP A 83 17.08 12.03 -9.97
CA ASP A 83 16.21 12.09 -11.13
C ASP A 83 14.98 12.93 -10.85
N ASP A 84 14.63 13.82 -11.79
CA ASP A 84 13.30 14.42 -11.85
C ASP A 84 12.25 13.31 -11.99
N ILE A 85 11.23 13.31 -11.13
CA ILE A 85 10.11 12.38 -11.25
C ILE A 85 9.43 12.45 -12.61
N ARG A 86 9.43 13.61 -13.28
CA ARG A 86 8.85 13.79 -14.63
C ARG A 86 9.56 13.00 -15.72
N ARG A 87 10.83 12.58 -15.50
CA ARG A 87 11.54 11.66 -16.41
C ARG A 87 10.89 10.28 -16.46
N HIS A 88 10.18 9.91 -15.40
CA HIS A 88 9.53 8.61 -15.27
C HIS A 88 8.01 8.73 -15.40
N VAL A 89 7.41 9.84 -14.95
CA VAL A 89 5.96 10.10 -15.06
C VAL A 89 5.74 11.44 -15.80
N PRO A 90 5.80 11.46 -17.14
CA PRO A 90 5.76 12.69 -17.94
C PRO A 90 4.41 13.43 -17.90
N GLU A 91 3.34 12.79 -17.44
CA GLU A 91 2.01 13.39 -17.24
C GLU A 91 1.98 14.40 -16.08
N LEU A 92 3.02 14.43 -15.24
CA LEU A 92 3.13 15.41 -14.18
C LEU A 92 3.42 16.81 -14.76
N PRO A 93 2.74 17.84 -14.24
CA PRO A 93 2.91 19.21 -14.69
C PRO A 93 4.33 19.68 -14.37
N ASP A 94 4.82 20.62 -15.19
CA ASP A 94 6.04 21.34 -14.88
C ASP A 94 5.77 22.34 -13.75
N PHE A 95 6.36 22.10 -12.58
CA PHE A 95 6.24 23.00 -11.43
C PHE A 95 7.27 24.15 -11.46
N GLY A 96 8.12 24.22 -12.50
CA GLY A 96 9.20 25.21 -12.63
C GLY A 96 10.39 24.95 -11.71
N VAL A 97 10.36 23.85 -10.95
CA VAL A 97 11.41 23.40 -10.02
C VAL A 97 11.52 21.88 -10.05
N LEU A 98 12.72 21.37 -9.79
CA LEU A 98 13.01 19.95 -9.78
C LEU A 98 12.36 19.25 -8.58
N VAL A 99 11.54 18.23 -8.83
CA VAL A 99 11.03 17.31 -7.81
C VAL A 99 11.74 15.96 -8.00
N THR A 100 12.70 15.66 -7.13
CA THR A 100 13.54 14.45 -7.26
C THR A 100 12.91 13.23 -6.59
N LEU A 101 13.39 12.03 -6.95
CA LEU A 101 13.02 10.80 -6.23
C LEU A 101 13.39 10.88 -4.74
N ASP A 102 14.53 11.49 -4.40
CA ASP A 102 14.94 11.75 -3.02
C ASP A 102 13.89 12.55 -2.24
N HIS A 103 13.34 13.61 -2.84
CA HIS A 103 12.29 14.41 -2.22
C HIS A 103 11.01 13.61 -1.97
N LEU A 104 10.70 12.62 -2.82
CA LEU A 104 9.53 11.76 -2.63
C LEU A 104 9.72 10.78 -1.48
N ILE A 105 10.90 10.15 -1.38
CA ILE A 105 11.24 9.20 -0.30
C ILE A 105 11.21 9.91 1.05
N HIS A 106 11.75 11.13 1.11
CA HIS A 106 11.87 11.88 2.37
C HIS A 106 10.66 12.76 2.69
N HIS A 107 9.56 12.66 1.93
CA HIS A 107 8.36 13.47 2.13
C HIS A 107 8.64 15.00 2.11
N THR A 108 9.55 15.43 1.25
CA THR A 108 9.96 16.85 1.11
C THR A 108 9.67 17.43 -0.28
N SER A 109 8.87 16.75 -1.09
CA SER A 109 8.56 17.13 -2.47
C SER A 109 7.68 18.36 -2.63
N GLY A 110 6.89 18.72 -1.61
CA GLY A 110 5.87 19.76 -1.71
C GLY A 110 4.63 19.33 -2.52
N LEU A 111 4.55 18.09 -3.01
CA LEU A 111 3.36 17.60 -3.73
C LEU A 111 2.14 17.55 -2.81
N ARG A 112 0.95 17.79 -3.39
CA ARG A 112 -0.31 17.59 -2.68
C ARG A 112 -0.66 16.11 -2.59
N ASP A 113 -1.25 15.71 -1.47
CA ASP A 113 -1.59 14.31 -1.20
C ASP A 113 -2.76 13.83 -2.08
N GLN A 114 -2.59 12.65 -2.68
CA GLN A 114 -3.55 12.09 -3.63
C GLN A 114 -4.91 11.82 -3.00
N TRP A 115 -4.94 11.45 -1.72
CA TRP A 115 -6.19 11.15 -1.05
C TRP A 115 -6.99 12.43 -0.89
N GLU A 116 -6.38 13.51 -0.41
CA GLU A 116 -7.03 14.82 -0.31
C GLU A 116 -7.57 15.29 -1.68
N LEU A 117 -6.76 15.14 -2.73
CA LEU A 117 -7.17 15.52 -4.08
C LEU A 117 -8.34 14.68 -4.61
N LEU A 118 -8.34 13.37 -4.35
CA LEU A 118 -9.43 12.48 -4.71
C LEU A 118 -10.72 12.85 -3.97
N GLN A 119 -10.63 13.11 -2.67
CA GLN A 119 -11.78 13.52 -1.86
C GLN A 119 -12.36 14.85 -2.34
N LEU A 120 -11.52 15.86 -2.60
CA LEU A 120 -11.93 17.14 -3.17
C LEU A 120 -12.53 16.99 -4.58
N SER A 121 -12.17 15.92 -5.29
CA SER A 121 -12.73 15.56 -6.60
C SER A 121 -14.01 14.71 -6.50
N GLY A 122 -14.54 14.48 -5.30
CA GLY A 122 -15.81 13.80 -5.05
C GLY A 122 -15.74 12.28 -4.82
N TRP A 123 -14.54 11.70 -4.70
CA TRP A 123 -14.37 10.27 -4.44
C TRP A 123 -14.72 9.88 -3.00
N ARG A 124 -15.31 8.69 -2.83
CA ARG A 124 -15.71 8.12 -1.53
C ARG A 124 -14.87 6.88 -1.24
N TYR A 125 -13.88 7.01 -0.34
CA TYR A 125 -12.88 5.95 -0.08
C TYR A 125 -13.45 4.57 0.24
N SER A 126 -14.59 4.49 0.94
CA SER A 126 -15.20 3.23 1.34
C SER A 126 -16.20 2.65 0.33
N LYS A 127 -16.40 3.31 -0.82
CA LYS A 127 -17.44 2.95 -1.79
C LYS A 127 -16.93 2.88 -3.22
N ASP A 128 -15.92 3.67 -3.56
CA ASP A 128 -15.45 3.82 -4.93
C ASP A 128 -14.11 3.08 -5.11
N LEU A 129 -13.98 2.34 -6.20
CA LEU A 129 -12.72 1.70 -6.59
C LEU A 129 -11.77 2.75 -7.16
N ILE A 130 -10.70 3.06 -6.44
CA ILE A 130 -9.68 4.01 -6.86
C ILE A 130 -8.56 3.26 -7.58
N THR A 131 -8.24 3.67 -8.81
CA THR A 131 -7.15 3.08 -9.60
C THR A 131 -5.95 4.03 -9.70
N ASP A 132 -4.79 3.50 -10.10
CA ASP A 132 -3.59 4.32 -10.39
C ASP A 132 -3.87 5.40 -11.44
N LYS A 133 -4.76 5.12 -12.40
CA LYS A 133 -5.18 6.11 -13.41
C LYS A 133 -5.99 7.24 -12.82
N ASP A 134 -6.80 6.97 -11.79
CA ASP A 134 -7.58 8.00 -11.10
C ASP A 134 -6.67 8.90 -10.26
N VAL A 135 -5.68 8.30 -9.58
CA VAL A 135 -4.63 9.04 -8.87
C VAL A 135 -3.87 9.95 -9.85
N LEU A 136 -3.36 9.42 -10.96
CA LEU A 136 -2.66 10.22 -11.96
C LEU A 136 -3.53 11.34 -12.54
N ARG A 137 -4.83 11.08 -12.74
CA ARG A 137 -5.77 12.10 -13.23
C ARG A 137 -5.88 13.29 -12.29
N VAL A 138 -5.91 13.08 -10.98
CA VAL A 138 -6.00 14.20 -10.03
C VAL A 138 -4.65 14.85 -9.76
N VAL A 139 -3.58 14.07 -9.73
CA VAL A 139 -2.22 14.57 -9.48
C VAL A 139 -1.70 15.39 -10.66
N SER A 140 -1.96 14.98 -11.90
CA SER A 140 -1.55 15.72 -13.11
C SER A 140 -2.23 17.09 -13.26
N ARG A 141 -3.31 17.35 -12.50
CA ARG A 141 -4.04 18.63 -12.51
C ARG A 141 -3.54 19.63 -11.48
N GLN A 142 -2.55 19.27 -10.66
CA GLN A 142 -1.93 20.20 -9.73
C GLN A 142 -1.29 21.37 -10.51
N ARG A 143 -1.41 22.59 -9.99
CA ARG A 143 -0.83 23.80 -10.62
C ARG A 143 0.35 24.39 -9.86
N ALA A 144 0.55 23.94 -8.63
CA ALA A 144 1.58 24.42 -7.73
C ALA A 144 1.84 23.38 -6.64
N LEU A 145 3.04 23.44 -6.09
CA LEU A 145 3.43 22.72 -4.87
C LEU A 145 2.95 23.47 -3.63
N ASN A 146 2.86 22.77 -2.50
CA ASN A 146 2.60 23.35 -1.19
C ASN A 146 3.80 24.19 -0.70
N PHE A 147 5.01 23.83 -1.11
CA PHE A 147 6.26 24.52 -0.78
C PHE A 147 7.38 24.09 -1.75
N PRO A 148 8.50 24.84 -1.84
CA PRO A 148 9.63 24.44 -2.67
C PRO A 148 10.24 23.10 -2.21
N PRO A 149 10.58 22.18 -3.12
CA PRO A 149 11.11 20.87 -2.76
C PRO A 149 12.36 20.95 -1.86
N GLY A 150 12.48 20.04 -0.91
CA GLY A 150 13.60 19.96 0.04
C GLY A 150 13.53 20.94 1.22
N THR A 151 12.63 21.94 1.19
CA THR A 151 12.60 22.99 2.23
C THR A 151 11.78 22.64 3.48
N ARG A 152 10.86 21.67 3.37
CA ARG A 152 9.96 21.26 4.46
C ARG A 152 9.60 19.79 4.37
N PHE A 153 9.25 19.21 5.50
CA PHE A 153 8.62 17.89 5.57
C PHE A 153 7.09 18.00 5.55
N MET A 154 6.44 17.20 4.72
CA MET A 154 5.00 16.98 4.72
C MET A 154 4.73 15.56 4.21
N TYR A 155 4.19 14.72 5.09
CA TYR A 155 3.82 13.36 4.73
C TYR A 155 2.89 13.34 3.51
N CYS A 156 3.25 12.56 2.50
CA CYS A 156 2.60 12.62 1.19
C CYS A 156 2.60 11.24 0.53
N ASN A 157 1.41 10.69 0.29
CA ASN A 157 1.20 9.41 -0.37
C ASN A 157 1.43 9.49 -1.88
N THR A 158 1.16 10.65 -2.50
CA THR A 158 1.45 10.91 -3.91
C THR A 158 2.90 10.59 -4.24
N GLY A 159 3.84 10.98 -3.37
CA GLY A 159 5.25 10.68 -3.57
C GLY A 159 5.53 9.19 -3.72
N TYR A 160 4.94 8.36 -2.87
CA TYR A 160 5.13 6.92 -2.91
C TYR A 160 4.40 6.23 -4.06
N THR A 161 3.23 6.71 -4.47
CA THR A 161 2.57 6.20 -5.68
C THR A 161 3.39 6.53 -6.94
N LEU A 162 3.99 7.71 -7.01
CA LEU A 162 4.87 8.08 -8.12
C LEU A 162 6.19 7.29 -8.11
N LEU A 163 6.78 7.03 -6.94
CA LEU A 163 7.94 6.13 -6.82
C LEU A 163 7.62 4.72 -7.32
N ALA A 164 6.45 4.19 -6.96
CA ALA A 164 5.98 2.88 -7.45
C ALA A 164 5.85 2.85 -8.98
N GLN A 165 5.36 3.92 -9.59
CA GLN A 165 5.30 4.04 -11.05
C GLN A 165 6.68 4.14 -11.69
N ALA A 166 7.59 4.92 -11.11
CA ALA A 166 8.96 5.02 -11.60
C ALA A 166 9.66 3.65 -11.60
N VAL A 167 9.50 2.87 -10.52
CA VAL A 167 9.97 1.48 -10.47
C VAL A 167 9.32 0.63 -11.56
N ALA A 168 8.00 0.67 -11.69
CA ALA A 168 7.29 -0.17 -12.67
C ALA A 168 7.70 0.13 -14.12
N ILE A 169 7.92 1.41 -14.45
CA ILE A 169 8.36 1.85 -15.78
C ILE A 169 9.78 1.38 -16.08
N ARG A 170 10.66 1.37 -15.07
CA ARG A 170 12.05 0.92 -15.26
C ARG A 170 12.23 -0.58 -15.21
N ASP A 171 11.43 -1.30 -14.42
CA ASP A 171 11.49 -2.76 -14.29
C ASP A 171 10.61 -3.50 -15.30
N GLY A 172 9.69 -2.80 -15.96
CA GLY A 172 8.77 -3.40 -16.93
C GLY A 172 7.66 -4.26 -16.29
N LEU A 173 7.61 -4.33 -14.95
CA LEU A 173 6.63 -5.06 -14.17
C LEU A 173 6.12 -4.19 -13.01
N PRO A 174 4.83 -4.24 -12.66
CA PRO A 174 4.33 -3.61 -11.45
C PRO A 174 5.06 -4.10 -10.20
N LEU A 175 5.21 -3.25 -9.17
CA LEU A 175 5.77 -3.65 -7.88
C LEU A 175 5.11 -4.90 -7.30
N ARG A 176 3.77 -4.97 -7.35
CA ARG A 176 2.97 -6.13 -6.89
C ARG A 176 3.23 -7.43 -7.67
N SER A 177 3.77 -7.32 -8.87
CA SER A 177 3.98 -8.48 -9.74
C SER A 177 5.34 -9.12 -9.50
N GLY A 178 6.17 -8.56 -8.62
CA GLY A 178 7.45 -9.08 -8.17
C GLY A 178 8.23 -9.78 -9.28
N SER A 179 9.15 -9.09 -9.96
CA SER A 179 10.19 -9.86 -10.65
C SER A 179 10.86 -10.77 -9.61
N SER A 180 11.29 -11.98 -10.01
CA SER A 180 11.89 -12.99 -9.11
C SER A 180 13.02 -12.45 -8.21
N ARG A 181 13.55 -11.26 -8.54
CA ARG A 181 14.54 -10.47 -7.81
C ARG A 181 14.06 -9.86 -6.49
N TRP A 182 12.78 -9.48 -6.38
CA TRP A 182 12.22 -8.82 -5.19
C TRP A 182 11.35 -9.76 -4.35
N HIS A 183 11.07 -10.95 -4.88
CA HIS A 183 10.20 -11.96 -4.31
C HIS A 183 10.56 -12.25 -2.85
N HIS A 184 11.84 -12.40 -2.51
CA HIS A 184 12.28 -12.65 -1.13
C HIS A 184 12.08 -11.45 -0.19
N CYS A 185 12.11 -10.22 -0.71
CA CYS A 185 11.92 -9.01 0.10
C CYS A 185 10.43 -8.68 0.30
N LEU A 186 9.58 -9.02 -0.68
CA LEU A 186 8.14 -8.78 -0.63
C LEU A 186 7.33 -9.97 -0.07
N TYR A 187 7.78 -11.23 -0.21
CA TYR A 187 7.05 -12.40 0.31
C TYR A 187 6.95 -12.45 1.83
N GLY A 188 7.91 -11.85 2.56
CA GLY A 188 7.76 -11.66 4.00
C GLY A 188 6.59 -10.74 4.37
N ALA A 189 6.08 -9.93 3.43
CA ALA A 189 4.91 -9.07 3.58
C ALA A 189 3.65 -9.62 2.85
N GLU A 190 3.81 -10.45 1.81
CA GLU A 190 2.71 -11.00 1.00
C GLU A 190 2.17 -12.36 1.48
N GLU A 191 2.87 -13.14 2.31
CA GLU A 191 2.22 -14.27 3.00
C GLU A 191 1.09 -13.79 3.94
N ALA A 192 1.15 -12.52 4.36
CA ALA A 192 0.05 -11.81 5.01
C ALA A 192 -0.93 -11.14 4.02
N ALA A 193 -0.91 -11.46 2.72
CA ALA A 193 -1.85 -10.94 1.71
C ALA A 193 -2.45 -12.02 0.77
N SER A 194 -1.71 -13.10 0.45
CA SER A 194 -2.07 -14.00 -0.66
C SER A 194 -2.98 -15.18 -0.30
N ALA A 195 -3.54 -15.25 0.91
CA ALA A 195 -4.45 -16.34 1.27
C ALA A 195 -5.82 -16.24 0.56
N HIS A 196 -6.13 -15.11 -0.09
CA HIS A 196 -7.40 -14.91 -0.80
C HIS A 196 -7.42 -15.51 -2.23
N ASP A 197 -6.26 -15.62 -2.89
CA ASP A 197 -6.20 -16.03 -4.32
C ASP A 197 -6.22 -17.55 -4.56
N ARG A 198 -6.27 -18.38 -3.51
CA ARG A 198 -6.31 -19.86 -3.66
C ARG A 198 -7.66 -20.50 -3.36
N LEU A 199 -8.70 -19.70 -3.06
CA LEU A 199 -10.06 -20.19 -2.83
C LEU A 199 -11.08 -19.23 -3.47
N GLY A 200 -11.22 -19.24 -4.80
CA GLY A 200 -12.19 -18.33 -5.41
C GLY A 200 -12.44 -18.35 -6.92
N GLU A 201 -11.90 -19.29 -7.72
CA GLU A 201 -12.37 -19.47 -9.10
C GLU A 201 -13.44 -20.57 -9.14
N GLY A 202 -14.62 -20.23 -8.63
CA GLY A 202 -15.87 -20.94 -8.91
C GLY A 202 -16.60 -20.25 -10.08
N PRO A 203 -17.36 -20.97 -10.93
CA PRO A 203 -18.00 -20.37 -12.08
C PRO A 203 -18.97 -19.27 -11.65
N ILE A 204 -18.76 -18.05 -12.18
CA ILE A 204 -19.65 -16.91 -12.00
C ILE A 204 -21.00 -17.26 -12.66
N HIS A 205 -21.99 -17.65 -11.86
CA HIS A 205 -23.37 -17.72 -12.31
C HIS A 205 -23.82 -16.31 -12.68
N ARG A 206 -23.85 -16.00 -13.99
CA ARG A 206 -24.49 -14.79 -14.51
C ARG A 206 -25.98 -14.84 -14.11
N ARG A 207 -26.47 -13.80 -13.42
CA ARG A 207 -27.91 -13.59 -13.27
C ARG A 207 -28.55 -13.48 -14.67
N PRO A 208 -29.71 -14.12 -14.92
CA PRO A 208 -30.44 -13.91 -16.16
C PRO A 208 -30.86 -12.44 -16.28
N GLN A 209 -30.67 -11.86 -17.46
CA GLN A 209 -31.22 -10.54 -17.76
C GLN A 209 -32.76 -10.62 -17.90
N PRO A 210 -33.51 -9.61 -17.42
CA PRO A 210 -34.94 -9.53 -17.69
C PRO A 210 -35.19 -9.29 -19.19
N PRO A 211 -36.29 -9.82 -19.75
CA PRO A 211 -36.62 -9.64 -21.16
C PRO A 211 -36.91 -8.15 -21.48
N PRO A 212 -36.62 -7.71 -22.71
CA PRO A 212 -36.87 -6.33 -23.12
C PRO A 212 -38.38 -6.01 -23.11
N ALA A 213 -38.72 -4.81 -22.64
CA ALA A 213 -40.08 -4.30 -22.69
C ALA A 213 -40.54 -4.16 -24.14
N LEU A 214 -41.66 -4.80 -24.49
CA LEU A 214 -42.36 -4.57 -25.75
C LEU A 214 -42.99 -3.19 -25.70
N HIS A 215 -42.52 -2.30 -26.58
CA HIS A 215 -43.23 -1.09 -26.94
C HIS A 215 -44.41 -1.46 -27.85
N ALA A 216 -45.62 -1.10 -27.41
CA ALA A 216 -46.78 -0.85 -28.24
C ALA A 216 -47.44 0.44 -27.73
#